data_AF-A0AAD4ZLL9-F1
#
_entry.id   AF-A0AAD4ZLL9-F1
#
_cell.length_a   1.000
_cell.length_b   1.000
_cell.length_c   1.000
_cell.angle_alpha   90.00
_cell.angle_beta   90.00
_cell.angle_gamma   90.00
#
_symmetry.space_group_name_H-M   'P 1'
#
loop_
_entity.id
_entity.type
_entity.pdbx_description
1 polymer ?
#
loop_
_entity_poly.entity_id
_entity_poly.type
_entity_poly.pdbx_seq_one_letter_code
_entity_poly.pdbx_strand_id
1 'polypeptide(L)'
;MSCFKLPVSLCKKIEGEIARFWWKNGADRKPIHWVGWKQLSRLKKDGGLGFRELTCFNLAMLAKIGWRILCQPQSLLGQVLQDKYYPGMGFLEARLGMKVSCGWRCIMQGRQILEAGLR
;
A
#
# COMPACT_ATOMS: atom_id res chain seq x y z
N MET A 1 0.15 8.47 7.73
CA MET A 1 -0.92 8.00 6.82
C MET A 1 -0.33 7.85 5.42
N SER A 2 -0.45 6.64 4.85
CA SER A 2 0.14 6.22 3.58
C SER A 2 -0.75 6.64 2.40
N CYS A 3 -0.89 7.94 2.16
CA CYS A 3 -1.70 8.51 1.06
C CYS A 3 -0.97 8.57 -0.29
N PHE A 4 0.29 8.13 -0.35
CA PHE A 4 1.12 8.13 -1.55
C PHE A 4 1.65 6.75 -1.88
N LYS A 5 1.80 6.49 -3.18
CA LYS A 5 2.56 5.34 -3.66
C LYS A 5 4.03 5.57 -3.41
N LEU A 6 4.66 4.69 -2.65
CA LEU A 6 6.09 4.76 -2.41
C LEU A 6 6.87 4.23 -3.64
N PRO A 7 8.01 4.84 -3.98
CA PRO A 7 8.91 4.25 -4.97
C PRO A 7 9.35 2.86 -4.54
N VAL A 8 9.37 1.90 -5.47
CA VAL A 8 9.76 0.50 -5.18
C VAL A 8 11.18 0.44 -4.63
N SER A 9 12.09 1.29 -5.10
CA SER A 9 13.46 1.40 -4.58
C SER A 9 13.50 1.79 -3.11
N LEU A 10 12.63 2.72 -2.68
CA LEU A 10 12.51 3.12 -1.28
C LEU A 10 11.95 1.98 -0.42
N CYS A 11 10.90 1.29 -0.89
CA CYS A 11 10.38 0.10 -0.22
C CYS A 11 11.49 -0.95 0.00
N LYS A 12 12.22 -1.30 -1.06
CA LYS A 12 13.33 -2.27 -0.99
C LYS A 12 14.45 -1.82 -0.06
N LYS A 13 14.76 -0.52 -0.02
CA LYS A 13 15.76 0.02 0.90
C LYS A 13 15.32 -0.16 2.36
N ILE A 14 14.07 0.17 2.68
CA ILE A 14 13.51 0.00 4.03
C ILE A 14 13.47 -1.49 4.40
N GLU A 15 12.98 -2.36 3.53
CA GLU A 15 12.99 -3.81 3.72
C GLU A 15 14.41 -4.34 3.99
N GLY A 16 15.41 -3.83 3.26
CA GLY A 16 16.81 -4.17 3.47
C GLY A 16 17.37 -3.71 4.83
N GLU A 17 16.95 -2.55 5.34
CA GLU A 17 17.30 -2.12 6.70
C GLU A 17 16.63 -3.00 7.76
N ILE A 18 15.34 -3.35 7.57
CA ILE A 18 14.63 -4.24 8.49
C ILE A 18 15.28 -5.63 8.49
N ALA A 19 15.64 -6.15 7.32
CA ALA A 19 16.33 -7.43 7.19
C ALA A 19 17.70 -7.40 7.88
N ARG A 20 18.49 -6.33 7.69
CA ARG A 20 19.79 -6.17 8.35
C ARG A 20 19.65 -6.11 9.87
N PHE A 21 18.65 -5.38 10.37
CA PHE A 21 18.34 -5.34 11.79
C PHE A 21 17.95 -6.72 12.32
N TRP A 22 17.07 -7.43 11.61
CA TRP A 22 16.58 -8.75 11.99
C TRP A 22 17.71 -9.80 12.09
N TRP A 23 18.64 -9.80 11.14
CA TRP A 23 19.76 -10.75 11.11
C TRP A 23 21.00 -10.28 11.87
N LYS A 24 20.91 -9.17 12.60
CA LYS A 24 22.04 -8.61 13.36
C LYS A 24 22.37 -9.50 14.56
N ASN A 25 23.54 -10.13 14.54
CA ASN A 25 24.06 -10.98 15.63
C ASN A 25 25.26 -10.33 16.33
N GLY A 26 24.99 -9.32 17.18
CA GLY A 26 26.02 -8.58 17.92
C GLY A 26 26.56 -7.33 17.20
N ALA A 27 27.43 -6.56 17.87
CA ALA A 27 27.93 -5.28 17.36
C ALA A 27 28.95 -5.43 16.21
N ASP A 28 29.86 -6.40 16.30
CA ASP A 28 31.03 -6.51 15.40
C ASP A 28 30.92 -7.57 14.30
N ARG A 29 29.78 -8.26 14.20
CA ARG A 29 29.61 -9.33 13.20
C ARG A 29 28.72 -8.87 12.06
N LYS A 30 29.21 -9.09 10.82
CA LYS A 30 28.39 -8.92 9.62
C LYS A 30 27.19 -9.88 9.67
N PRO A 31 25.95 -9.40 9.50
CA PRO A 31 24.77 -10.25 9.57
C PRO A 31 24.77 -11.26 8.41
N ILE A 32 24.40 -12.51 8.71
CA ILE A 32 24.18 -13.57 7.72
C ILE A 32 22.66 -13.70 7.51
N HIS A 33 22.23 -13.49 6.26
CA HIS A 33 20.83 -13.63 5.88
C HIS A 33 20.55 -15.10 5.51
N TRP A 34 20.10 -15.89 6.48
CA TRP A 34 19.83 -17.32 6.28
C TRP A 34 18.63 -17.59 5.37
N VAL A 35 17.66 -16.68 5.36
CA VAL A 35 16.43 -16.79 4.57
C VAL A 35 16.17 -15.45 3.87
N GLY A 36 15.80 -15.53 2.59
CA GLY A 36 15.48 -14.35 1.78
C GLY A 36 14.21 -13.62 2.26
N TRP A 37 14.15 -12.31 2.01
CA TRP A 37 13.02 -11.47 2.46
C TRP A 37 11.66 -11.99 1.99
N LYS A 38 11.56 -12.44 0.73
CA LYS A 38 10.31 -12.99 0.15
C LYS A 38 9.77 -14.20 0.94
N GLN A 39 10.65 -15.01 1.51
CA GLN A 39 10.28 -16.19 2.30
C GLN A 39 9.88 -15.76 3.72
N LEU A 40 10.60 -14.83 4.32
CA LEU A 40 10.22 -14.23 5.61
C LEU A 40 8.87 -13.51 5.54
N SER A 41 8.53 -12.93 4.39
CA SER A 41 7.27 -12.21 4.17
C SER A 41 6.04 -13.10 3.95
N ARG A 42 6.22 -14.42 3.77
CA ARG A 42 5.09 -15.35 3.69
C ARG A 42 4.33 -15.39 5.01
N LEU A 43 3.06 -15.79 4.95
CA LEU A 43 2.27 -16.00 6.15
C LEU A 43 2.88 -17.11 7.01
N LYS A 44 2.67 -17.04 8.32
CA LYS A 44 3.15 -18.07 9.27
C LYS A 44 2.65 -19.47 8.92
N LYS A 45 1.39 -19.56 8.48
CA LYS A 45 0.78 -20.82 8.01
C LYS A 45 1.45 -21.41 6.74
N ASP A 46 2.13 -20.58 5.97
CA ASP A 46 2.82 -20.95 4.72
C ASP A 46 4.35 -21.07 4.93
N GLY A 47 4.79 -21.18 6.20
CA GLY A 47 6.20 -21.34 6.57
C GLY A 47 7.04 -20.05 6.57
N GLY A 48 6.41 -18.87 6.51
CA GLY A 48 7.09 -17.58 6.68
C GLY A 48 7.02 -17.02 8.11
N LEU A 49 7.48 -15.79 8.30
CA LEU A 49 7.39 -15.06 9.58
C LEU A 49 6.29 -13.99 9.59
N GLY A 50 5.64 -13.76 8.44
CA GLY A 50 4.60 -12.75 8.29
C GLY A 50 5.13 -11.32 8.17
N PHE A 51 6.39 -11.13 7.75
CA PHE A 51 6.87 -9.78 7.41
C PHE A 51 6.10 -9.19 6.24
N ARG A 52 5.92 -7.87 6.25
CA ARG A 52 5.18 -7.19 5.19
C ARG A 52 6.11 -6.91 4.02
N GLU A 53 5.72 -7.35 2.83
CA GLU A 53 6.24 -6.78 1.59
C GLU A 53 5.68 -5.34 1.46
N LEU A 54 6.54 -4.34 1.59
CA LEU A 54 6.16 -2.94 1.75
C LEU A 54 5.49 -2.38 0.50
N THR A 55 5.87 -2.85 -0.69
CA THR A 55 5.20 -2.44 -1.94
C THR A 55 3.74 -2.90 -1.95
N CYS A 56 3.48 -4.17 -1.65
CA CYS A 56 2.12 -4.71 -1.53
C CYS A 56 1.34 -4.04 -0.39
N PHE A 57 1.99 -3.86 0.77
CA PHE A 57 1.37 -3.21 1.91
C PHE A 57 0.99 -1.75 1.63
N ASN A 58 1.83 -1.00 0.93
CA ASN A 58 1.53 0.37 0.51
C ASN A 58 0.33 0.42 -0.44
N LEU A 59 0.26 -0.46 -1.44
CA LEU A 59 -0.90 -0.58 -2.32
C LEU A 59 -2.17 -0.94 -1.53
N ALA A 60 -2.09 -1.87 -0.58
CA ALA A 60 -3.22 -2.23 0.29
C ALA A 60 -3.68 -1.05 1.16
N MET A 61 -2.76 -0.20 1.62
CA MET A 61 -3.10 1.01 2.36
C MET A 61 -3.79 2.06 1.47
N LEU A 62 -3.42 2.17 0.20
CA LEU A 62 -4.13 3.02 -0.77
C LEU A 62 -5.53 2.47 -1.06
N ALA A 63 -5.66 1.15 -1.24
CA ALA A 63 -6.94 0.48 -1.37
C ALA A 63 -7.83 0.71 -0.14
N LYS A 64 -7.28 0.65 1.08
CA LYS A 64 -8.03 0.96 2.31
C LYS A 64 -8.64 2.37 2.31
N ILE A 65 -8.00 3.35 1.67
CA ILE A 65 -8.58 4.70 1.52
C ILE A 65 -9.78 4.65 0.57
N GLY A 66 -9.65 4.01 -0.59
CA GLY A 66 -10.77 3.80 -1.51
C GLY A 66 -11.94 3.05 -0.86
N TRP A 67 -11.65 2.04 -0.05
CA TRP A 67 -12.66 1.31 0.72
C TRP A 67 -13.44 2.20 1.69
N ARG A 68 -12.74 3.11 2.38
CA ARG A 68 -13.40 4.10 3.25
C ARG A 68 -14.33 5.03 2.48
N ILE A 69 -13.91 5.47 1.29
CA ILE A 69 -14.76 6.30 0.42
C ILE A 69 -16.04 5.54 0.03
N LEU A 70 -15.93 4.24 -0.26
CA LEU A 70 -17.08 3.39 -0.61
C LEU A 70 -18.02 3.15 0.57
N CYS A 71 -17.50 2.80 1.74
CA CYS A 71 -18.32 2.51 2.91
C CYS A 71 -18.87 3.75 3.61
N GLN A 72 -18.21 4.90 3.46
CA GLN A 72 -18.54 6.14 4.18
C GLN A 72 -18.49 7.35 3.23
N PRO A 73 -19.38 7.40 2.21
CA PRO A 73 -19.39 8.48 1.22
C PRO A 73 -19.68 9.85 1.83
N GLN A 74 -20.45 9.88 2.94
CA GLN A 74 -20.79 11.11 3.67
C GLN A 74 -19.69 11.61 4.62
N SER A 75 -18.55 10.92 4.70
CA SER A 75 -17.39 11.45 5.42
C SER A 75 -16.85 12.68 4.69
N LEU A 76 -16.22 13.61 5.42
CA LEU A 76 -15.59 14.80 4.82
C LEU A 76 -14.62 14.43 3.68
N LEU A 77 -13.86 13.34 3.85
CA LEU A 77 -12.97 12.83 2.80
C LEU A 77 -13.75 12.37 1.56
N GLY A 78 -14.85 11.64 1.76
CA GLY A 78 -15.70 11.15 0.67
C GLY A 78 -16.34 12.31 -0.10
N GLN A 79 -16.95 13.26 0.60
CA GLN A 79 -17.60 14.44 0.01
C GLN A 79 -16.60 15.32 -0.76
N VAL A 80 -15.47 15.69 -0.15
CA VAL A 80 -14.46 16.54 -0.80
C VAL A 80 -13.86 15.87 -2.05
N LEU A 81 -13.64 14.55 -2.01
CA LEU A 81 -13.12 13.83 -3.18
C LEU A 81 -14.18 13.65 -4.28
N GLN A 82 -15.44 13.42 -3.89
CA GLN A 82 -16.56 13.33 -4.82
C GLN A 82 -16.75 14.64 -5.57
N ASP A 83 -16.91 15.75 -4.85
CA ASP A 83 -17.15 17.07 -5.45
C ASP A 83 -16.00 17.48 -6.38
N LYS A 84 -14.76 17.09 -6.04
CA LYS A 84 -13.57 17.46 -6.81
C LYS A 84 -13.31 16.57 -8.02
N TYR A 85 -13.51 15.26 -7.91
CA TYR A 85 -13.00 14.31 -8.92
C TYR A 85 -14.07 13.48 -9.63
N TYR A 86 -15.25 13.32 -9.04
CA TYR A 86 -16.33 12.50 -9.61
C TYR A 86 -17.72 13.02 -9.19
N PRO A 87 -18.06 14.28 -9.49
CA PRO A 87 -19.32 14.87 -9.08
C PRO A 87 -20.49 14.12 -9.72
N GLY A 88 -21.48 13.74 -8.91
CA GLY A 88 -22.68 13.02 -9.37
C GLY A 88 -22.45 11.57 -9.80
N MET A 89 -21.24 11.01 -9.63
CA MET A 89 -20.92 9.63 -10.01
C MET A 89 -20.50 8.78 -8.80
N GLY A 90 -20.45 7.47 -8.97
CA GLY A 90 -19.87 6.56 -7.97
C GLY A 90 -18.34 6.55 -8.00
N PHE A 91 -17.69 6.29 -6.86
CA PHE A 91 -16.22 6.23 -6.76
C PHE A 91 -15.59 5.20 -7.73
N LEU A 92 -16.25 4.06 -7.97
CA LEU A 92 -15.77 3.04 -8.91
C LEU A 92 -15.84 3.50 -10.38
N GLU A 93 -16.73 4.43 -10.69
CA GLU A 93 -16.92 4.97 -12.05
C GLU A 93 -16.00 6.16 -12.35
N ALA A 94 -15.37 6.72 -11.31
CA ALA A 94 -14.48 7.87 -11.45
C ALA A 94 -13.38 7.60 -12.48
N ARG A 95 -13.06 8.61 -13.31
CA ARG A 95 -12.00 8.50 -14.33
C ARG A 95 -10.79 9.34 -13.93
N LEU A 96 -9.61 8.88 -14.32
CA LEU A 96 -8.39 9.66 -14.11
C LEU A 96 -8.34 10.78 -15.16
N GLY A 97 -8.58 12.03 -14.74
CA GLY A 97 -8.37 13.20 -15.59
C GLY A 97 -6.90 13.51 -15.86
N MET A 98 -6.63 14.43 -16.80
CA MET A 98 -5.26 14.79 -17.19
C MET A 98 -4.49 15.55 -16.08
N LYS A 99 -5.16 16.44 -15.34
CA LYS A 99 -4.58 17.22 -14.24
C LYS A 99 -5.23 16.81 -12.92
N VAL A 100 -4.63 15.83 -12.25
CA VAL A 100 -5.09 15.33 -10.95
C VAL A 100 -3.99 15.41 -9.91
N SER A 101 -4.39 15.54 -8.64
CA SER A 101 -3.42 15.54 -7.54
C SER A 101 -2.70 14.18 -7.44
N CYS A 102 -1.47 14.21 -6.94
CA CYS A 102 -0.69 13.00 -6.68
C CYS A 102 -1.43 12.04 -5.74
N GLY A 103 -2.12 12.57 -4.72
CA GLY A 103 -2.94 11.77 -3.80
C GLY A 103 -4.09 11.06 -4.50
N TRP A 104 -4.85 11.76 -5.37
CA TRP A 104 -5.93 11.14 -6.13
C TRP A 104 -5.42 10.03 -7.05
N ARG A 105 -4.30 10.26 -7.73
CA ARG A 105 -3.66 9.24 -8.57
C ARG A 105 -3.28 7.99 -7.75
N CYS A 106 -2.83 8.16 -6.50
CA CYS A 106 -2.52 7.03 -5.63
C CYS A 106 -3.77 6.28 -5.17
N ILE A 107 -4.85 7.00 -4.82
CA ILE A 107 -6.14 6.38 -4.47
C ILE A 107 -6.68 5.58 -5.66
N MET A 108 -6.60 6.11 -6.88
CA MET A 108 -7.02 5.41 -8.11
C MET A 108 -6.21 4.13 -8.38
N GLN A 109 -4.91 4.11 -8.05
CA GLN A 109 -4.13 2.87 -8.10
C GLN A 109 -4.57 1.86 -7.04
N GLY A 110 -4.88 2.31 -5.83
CA GLY A 110 -5.48 1.47 -4.79
C GLY A 110 -6.84 0.92 -5.19
N ARG A 111 -7.62 1.68 -5.96
CA ARG A 111 -8.94 1.27 -6.47
C ARG A 111 -8.87 0.03 -7.35
N GLN A 112 -7.83 -0.10 -8.19
CA GLN A 112 -7.64 -1.30 -9.01
C GLN A 112 -7.53 -2.58 -8.16
N ILE A 113 -6.89 -2.49 -6.99
CA ILE A 113 -6.79 -3.60 -6.04
C ILE A 113 -8.15 -3.91 -5.40
N LEU A 114 -8.95 -2.87 -5.09
CA LEU A 114 -10.31 -3.06 -4.57
C LEU A 114 -11.23 -3.71 -5.60
N GLU A 115 -11.22 -3.22 -6.84
CA GLU A 115 -12.04 -3.78 -7.94
C GLU A 115 -11.73 -5.26 -8.16
N ALA A 116 -10.45 -5.66 -8.04
CA ALA A 116 -10.05 -7.06 -8.15
C ALA A 116 -10.57 -7.94 -7.00
N GLY A 117 -10.77 -7.37 -5.80
CA GLY A 117 -11.27 -8.11 -4.63
C GLY A 117 -12.79 -8.01 -4.40
N LEU A 118 -13.48 -7.18 -5.16
CA LEU A 118 -14.94 -7.02 -5.15
C LEU A 118 -15.67 -7.99 -6.10
N ARG A 119 -14.92 -8.68 -6.96
CA ARG A 119 -15.41 -9.75 -7.84
C ARG A 119 -15.31 -11.08 -7.11
#